data_AF-A0A9E0K6Z9-F1
#
_entry.id   AF-A0A9E0K6Z9-F1
#
_cell.length_a   1.000
_cell.length_b   1.000
_cell.length_c   1.000
_cell.angle_alpha   90.00
_cell.angle_beta   90.00
_cell.angle_gamma   90.00
#
_symmetry.space_group_name_H-M   'P 1'
#
loop_
_entity.id
_entity.type
_entity.pdbx_description
1 polymer ?
#
loop_
_entity_poly.entity_id
_entity_poly.type
_entity_poly.pdbx_seq_one_letter_code
_entity_poly.pdbx_strand_id
1 'polypeptide(L)' 'MGLFKDYRGDDFRFSVWKMEENIDELLTLLPDNECYAQRLSQFSSLHRQLEWLSVRVLLYTMVG' A
#
# COMPACT_ATOMS: atom_id res chain seq x y z
N MET A 1 5.44 7.46 6.09
CA MET A 1 5.00 8.07 4.81
C MET A 1 5.98 7.65 3.74
N GLY A 2 5.73 6.48 3.14
CA GLY A 2 6.68 5.72 2.33
C GLY A 2 6.74 6.09 0.86
N LEU A 3 5.97 7.07 0.39
CA LEU A 3 6.06 7.54 -0.99
C LEU A 3 7.43 8.18 -1.24
N PHE A 4 8.29 7.46 -1.96
CA PHE A 4 9.64 7.88 -2.24
C PHE A 4 9.75 8.67 -3.55
N LYS A 5 8.98 8.26 -4.57
CA LYS A 5 8.91 8.97 -5.86
C LYS A 5 7.50 8.90 -6.41
N ASP A 6 7.06 9.97 -7.03
CA ASP A 6 5.87 10.00 -7.88
C ASP A 6 6.23 10.75 -9.16
N TYR A 7 5.99 10.11 -10.31
CA TYR A 7 6.26 10.68 -11.61
C TYR A 7 5.05 10.50 -12.50
N ARG A 8 4.63 11.61 -13.12
CA ARG A 8 3.54 11.67 -14.08
C ARG A 8 4.08 12.21 -15.40
N GLY A 9 4.20 11.32 -16.38
CA GLY A 9 4.44 11.67 -17.77
C GLY A 9 3.11 11.81 -18.52
N ASP A 10 3.20 12.13 -19.81
CA ASP A 10 2.03 12.36 -20.66
C ASP A 10 1.19 11.07 -20.84
N ASP A 11 1.85 9.92 -21.05
CA ASP A 11 1.19 8.63 -21.30
C ASP A 11 1.31 7.62 -20.15
N PHE A 12 2.06 7.95 -19.09
CA PHE A 12 2.29 7.01 -18.00
C PHE A 12 2.46 7.70 -16.65
N ARG A 13 2.15 6.97 -15.59
CA ARG A 13 2.47 7.34 -14.22
C ARG A 13 3.12 6.17 -13.52
N PHE A 14 4.17 6.44 -12.76
CA PHE A 14 4.72 5.46 -11.84
C PHE A 14 5.05 6.13 -10.51
N SER A 15 4.96 5.34 -9.45
CA SER A 15 5.28 5.80 -8.12
C SER A 15 6.05 4.69 -7.40
N VAL A 16 6.98 5.08 -6.54
CA VAL A 16 7.82 4.16 -5.77
C VAL A 16 7.46 4.32 -4.31
N TRP A 17 7.02 3.22 -3.69
CA TRP A 17 6.77 3.15 -2.26
C TRP A 17 7.89 2.37 -1.56
N LYS A 18 8.41 2.90 -0.46
CA LYS A 18 9.31 2.21 0.45
C LYS A 18 8.50 1.54 1.55
N MET A 19 8.67 0.24 1.73
CA MET A 19 7.99 -0.53 2.77
C MET A 19 8.66 -0.33 4.13
N GLU A 20 8.50 0.87 4.70
CA GLU A 20 9.02 1.22 6.03
C GLU A 20 7.93 1.17 7.11
N GLU A 21 6.66 1.21 6.70
CA GLU A 21 5.50 1.11 7.60
C GLU A 21 5.20 -0.32 8.08
N ASN A 22 4.61 -0.40 9.27
CA ASN A 22 4.01 -1.64 9.78
C ASN A 22 2.55 -1.81 9.31
N ILE A 23 1.91 -2.94 9.67
CA ILE A 23 0.55 -3.28 9.24
C ILE A 23 -0.46 -2.22 9.68
N ASP A 24 -0.44 -1.80 10.94
CA ASP A 24 -1.43 -0.88 11.49
C ASP A 24 -1.32 0.49 10.82
N GLU A 25 -0.10 0.97 10.63
CA GLU A 25 0.18 2.20 9.87
C GLU A 25 -0.37 2.11 8.44
N LEU A 26 -0.10 1.02 7.72
CA LEU A 26 -0.61 0.84 6.35
C LEU A 26 -2.14 0.76 6.29
N LEU A 27 -2.78 0.12 7.27
CA LEU A 27 -4.23 0.04 7.36
C LEU A 27 -4.87 1.41 7.59
N THR A 28 -4.24 2.30 8.37
CA THR A 28 -4.76 3.67 8.57
C THR A 28 -4.72 4.55 7.32
N LEU A 29 -3.92 4.18 6.32
CA LEU A 29 -3.80 4.91 5.05
C LEU A 29 -4.86 4.50 4.02
N LEU A 30 -5.61 3.42 4.27
CA LEU A 30 -6.62 2.90 3.37
C LEU A 30 -8.04 3.25 3.85
N PRO A 31 -8.98 3.56 2.94
CA PRO A 31 -10.39 3.57 3.27
C PRO A 31 -10.83 2.15 3.67
N ASP A 32 -11.88 2.01 4.49
CA ASP A 32 -12.46 0.71 4.88
C ASP A 32 -11.42 -0.33 5.38
N ASN A 33 -10.54 0.11 6.27
CA ASN A 33 -9.41 -0.67 6.78
C ASN A 33 -9.77 -2.08 7.29
N GLU A 34 -10.98 -2.29 7.82
CA GLU A 34 -11.47 -3.59 8.28
C GLU A 34 -11.50 -4.65 7.18
N CYS A 35 -11.88 -4.27 5.95
CA CYS A 35 -11.92 -5.19 4.81
C CYS A 35 -10.49 -5.66 4.44
N TYR A 36 -9.53 -4.73 4.49
CA TYR A 36 -8.13 -5.04 4.23
C TYR A 36 -7.56 -5.92 5.33
N ALA A 37 -7.82 -5.60 6.61
CA ALA A 37 -7.38 -6.38 7.76
C ALA A 37 -7.90 -7.84 7.69
N GLN A 38 -9.17 -8.04 7.34
CA GLN A 38 -9.74 -9.39 7.17
C GLN A 38 -9.01 -10.20 6.09
N ARG A 39 -8.60 -9.56 4.98
CA ARG A 39 -7.84 -10.24 3.91
C ARG A 39 -6.42 -10.63 4.31
N LEU A 40 -5.83 -9.98 5.32
CA LEU A 40 -4.48 -10.34 5.79
C LEU A 40 -4.42 -11.77 6.34
N SER A 41 -5.54 -12.28 6.90
CA SER A 41 -5.65 -13.65 7.39
C SER A 41 -5.36 -14.73 6.33
N GLN A 42 -5.44 -14.37 5.04
CA GLN A 42 -5.15 -15.27 3.93
C GLN A 42 -3.65 -15.45 3.67
N PHE A 43 -2.80 -14.59 4.24
CA PHE A 43 -1.35 -14.64 4.09
C PHE A 43 -0.70 -15.14 5.37
N SER A 44 0.11 -16.19 5.28
CA SER A 44 0.88 -16.71 6.42
C SER A 44 2.16 -15.93 6.71
N SER A 45 2.73 -15.24 5.71
CA SER A 45 3.96 -14.48 5.83
C SER A 45 3.69 -13.01 6.14
N LEU A 46 4.27 -12.50 7.23
CA LEU A 46 4.24 -11.08 7.58
C LEU A 46 4.79 -10.20 6.45
N HIS A 47 5.89 -10.63 5.83
CA HIS A 47 6.49 -9.88 4.72
C HIS A 47 5.51 -9.79 3.53
N ARG A 48 4.78 -10.88 3.24
CA ARG A 48 3.77 -10.89 2.18
C ARG A 48 2.57 -9.99 2.49
N GLN A 49 2.16 -9.93 3.76
CA GLN A 49 1.11 -9.01 4.21
C GLN A 49 1.53 -7.55 3.99
N LEU A 50 2.76 -7.21 4.37
CA LEU A 50 3.32 -5.86 4.18
C LEU A 50 3.44 -5.48 2.70
N GLU A 51 3.95 -6.37 1.85
CA GLU A 51 3.97 -6.16 0.39
C GLU A 51 2.56 -5.88 -0.15
N TRP A 52 1.60 -6.73 0.22
CA TRP A 52 0.24 -6.64 -0.29
C TRP A 52 -0.43 -5.32 0.13
N LEU A 53 -0.31 -4.92 1.40
CA LEU A 53 -0.85 -3.64 1.89
C LEU A 53 -0.13 -2.46 1.24
N SER A 54 1.20 -2.49 1.16
CA SER A 54 1.99 -1.40 0.58
C SER A 54 1.59 -1.14 -0.87
N VAL A 55 1.33 -2.20 -1.65
CA VAL A 55 0.81 -2.07 -3.02
C VAL A 55 -0.58 -1.44 -3.05
N ARG A 56 -1.47 -1.79 -2.11
CA ARG A 56 -2.81 -1.19 -2.04
C ARG A 56 -2.77 0.28 -1.66
N VAL A 57 -1.94 0.63 -0.67
CA VAL A 57 -1.68 2.02 -0.27
C VAL A 57 -1.11 2.81 -1.43
N LEU A 58 -0.13 2.25 -2.15
CA LEU A 58 0.46 2.88 -3.32
C LEU A 58 -0.58 3.13 -4.41
N LEU A 59 -1.36 2.11 -4.76
CA LEU A 59 -2.40 2.24 -5.78
C LEU A 59 -3.44 3.29 -5.38
N TYR A 60 -3.94 3.26 -4.14
CA TYR A 60 -4.87 4.26 -3.63
C TYR A 60 -4.27 5.68 -3.68
N THR A 61 -3.02 5.84 -3.26
CA THR A 61 -2.30 7.13 -3.35
C THR A 61 -2.15 7.60 -4.81
N MET A 62 -1.99 6.67 -5.74
CA MET A 62 -1.87 6.98 -7.17
C MET A 62 -3.22 7.33 -7.80
N VAL A 63 -4.26 6.54 -7.59
CA VAL A 63 -5.50 6.69 -8.37
C VAL A 63 -6.63 7.44 -7.66
N GLY A 64 -6.52 7.63 -6.34
CA GLY A 64 -7.64 8.07 -5.50
C GLY A 64 -8.67 6.96 -5.35
#